data_AF-A0A101CAN2-F1
#
_entry.id   AF-A0A101CAN2-F1
#
_cell.length_a   1.000
_cell.length_b   1.000
_cell.length_c   1.000
_cell.angle_alpha   90.00
_cell.angle_beta   90.00
_cell.angle_gamma   90.00
#
_symmetry.space_group_name_H-M   'P 1'
#
loop_
_entity.id
_entity.type
_entity.pdbx_description
1 polymer ?
#
loop_
_entity_poly.entity_id
_entity_poly.type
_entity_poly.pdbx_seq_one_letter_code
_entity_poly.pdbx_strand_id
1 'polypeptide(L)'
;MTTIFNKQNIFLLLLIVMVLIAKLFPFHESYNQYVNLSGFIDWGIAGIFLLYGLKLNLKEVVKDVSNWKLHLLIQSGTFLIFPLLVFIFYPLVKDSEYYSIWLSVFFLASLPSTVSSSVVMVSIAKGNVTSAIFNASISGLIGIIITPLFMSFFLKPNAEAGNQGEIIQQLLIKVLLPIILGVVLNPFFKKWVTKYSNVIAEFDRLIILLIVYESFSTAFVENIFVSVPSIVFLVLAFSVVFLFFSVYHILQFISTKLKFKPKDIITTTFCGSKKSLVHGSLFLLVLGIPDNHKVLFLLPVMIYHSFQLFYVSWLANKIAKKNIDARV
;
A
#
# COMPACT_ATOMS: atom_id res chain seq x y z
N MET A 1 -28.99 -13.81 -1.74
CA MET A 1 -27.85 -14.75 -1.58
C MET A 1 -26.81 -14.65 -2.71
N THR A 2 -27.16 -14.15 -3.90
CA THR A 2 -26.27 -14.03 -5.08
C THR A 2 -25.34 -12.80 -5.09
N THR A 3 -25.43 -11.90 -4.12
CA THR A 3 -24.59 -10.68 -4.04
C THR A 3 -23.28 -10.86 -3.25
N ILE A 4 -23.04 -12.03 -2.66
CA ILE A 4 -21.84 -12.32 -1.86
C ILE A 4 -20.66 -12.78 -2.75
N PHE A 5 -20.90 -13.31 -3.95
CA PHE A 5 -19.85 -13.83 -4.85
C PHE A 5 -19.51 -12.90 -6.03
N ASN A 6 -19.35 -11.60 -5.78
CA ASN A 6 -18.65 -10.75 -6.74
C ASN A 6 -17.13 -11.01 -6.62
N LYS A 7 -16.35 -10.93 -7.72
CA LYS A 7 -14.88 -11.17 -7.74
C LYS A 7 -14.11 -10.44 -6.63
N GLN A 8 -14.63 -9.32 -6.15
CA GLN A 8 -14.04 -8.50 -5.08
C GLN A 8 -14.28 -9.04 -3.67
N ASN A 9 -15.46 -9.62 -3.42
CA ASN A 9 -15.72 -10.34 -2.17
C ASN A 9 -14.85 -11.60 -2.11
N ILE A 10 -14.56 -12.21 -3.26
CA ILE A 10 -13.64 -13.35 -3.35
C ILE A 10 -12.23 -12.92 -2.95
N PHE A 11 -11.70 -11.80 -3.45
CA PHE A 11 -10.35 -11.34 -3.04
C PHE A 11 -10.26 -11.01 -1.54
N LEU A 12 -11.28 -10.36 -0.97
CA LEU A 12 -11.36 -10.12 0.48
C LEU A 12 -11.43 -11.43 1.27
N LEU A 13 -12.23 -12.39 0.81
CA LEU A 13 -12.33 -13.71 1.42
C LEU A 13 -11.01 -14.47 1.33
N LEU A 14 -10.31 -14.39 0.18
CA LEU A 14 -9.00 -14.99 -0.01
C LEU A 14 -7.95 -14.38 0.94
N LEU A 15 -8.00 -13.08 1.21
CA LEU A 15 -7.11 -12.46 2.21
C LEU A 15 -7.35 -13.05 3.60
N ILE A 16 -8.61 -13.16 4.03
CA ILE A 16 -8.96 -13.79 5.32
C ILE A 16 -8.48 -15.24 5.34
N VAL A 17 -8.72 -15.98 4.25
CA VAL A 17 -8.27 -17.36 4.10
C VAL A 17 -6.74 -17.45 4.19
N MET A 18 -5.97 -16.54 3.58
CA MET A 18 -4.51 -16.53 3.69
C MET A 18 -4.04 -16.29 5.13
N VAL A 19 -4.72 -15.43 5.89
CA VAL A 19 -4.42 -15.24 7.32
C VAL A 19 -4.73 -16.51 8.13
N LEU A 20 -5.85 -17.18 7.83
CA LEU A 20 -6.22 -18.43 8.49
C LEU A 20 -5.25 -19.56 8.13
N ILE A 21 -4.85 -19.67 6.86
CA ILE A 21 -3.85 -20.64 6.41
C ILE A 21 -2.50 -20.32 7.06
N ALA A 22 -2.07 -19.06 7.14
CA ALA A 22 -0.85 -18.66 7.83
C ALA A 22 -0.86 -19.06 9.31
N LYS A 23 -2.03 -19.02 9.97
CA LYS A 23 -2.18 -19.45 11.37
C LYS A 23 -2.13 -20.97 11.52
N LEU A 24 -2.77 -21.72 10.62
CA LEU A 24 -2.89 -23.18 10.70
C LEU A 24 -1.66 -23.91 10.14
N PHE A 25 -1.06 -23.33 9.10
CA PHE A 25 0.07 -23.84 8.33
C PHE A 25 1.09 -22.72 8.08
N PRO A 26 1.79 -22.25 9.13
CA PRO A 26 2.84 -21.27 8.95
C PRO A 26 3.97 -21.83 8.09
N PHE A 27 4.38 -21.05 7.09
CA PHE A 27 5.65 -21.17 6.40
C PHE A 27 6.82 -20.87 7.35
N HIS A 28 7.61 -21.89 7.66
CA HIS A 28 8.83 -21.78 8.44
C HIS A 28 10.03 -21.49 7.53
N GLU A 29 11.01 -20.70 8.01
CA GLU A 29 12.24 -20.42 7.24
C GLU A 29 13.00 -21.68 6.83
N SER A 30 12.90 -22.76 7.62
CA SER A 30 13.47 -24.07 7.28
C SER A 30 12.94 -24.65 5.96
N TYR A 31 11.79 -24.18 5.46
CA TYR A 31 11.25 -24.59 4.18
C TYR A 31 11.92 -23.92 2.98
N ASN A 32 12.69 -22.84 3.19
CA ASN A 32 13.41 -22.14 2.11
C ASN A 32 14.41 -23.06 1.37
N GLN A 33 14.88 -24.14 2.00
CA GLN A 33 15.73 -25.13 1.35
C GLN A 33 15.00 -25.94 0.26
N TYR A 34 13.67 -26.03 0.32
CA TYR A 34 12.83 -26.77 -0.63
C TYR A 34 12.04 -25.82 -1.55
N VAL A 35 11.48 -24.75 -0.98
CA VAL A 35 10.66 -23.77 -1.68
C VAL A 35 11.09 -22.38 -1.22
N ASN A 36 11.79 -21.63 -2.07
CA ASN A 36 12.18 -20.26 -1.75
C ASN A 36 11.01 -19.30 -2.00
N LEU A 37 10.10 -19.23 -1.03
CA LEU A 37 8.88 -18.41 -1.11
C LEU A 37 9.22 -16.91 -1.18
N SER A 38 10.14 -16.45 -0.34
CA SER A 38 10.57 -15.04 -0.29
C SER A 38 11.20 -14.61 -1.61
N GLY A 39 12.06 -15.44 -2.20
CA GLY A 39 12.64 -15.20 -3.52
C GLY A 39 11.58 -15.14 -4.63
N PHE A 40 10.57 -16.02 -4.60
CA PHE A 40 9.46 -15.97 -5.54
C PHE A 40 8.66 -14.67 -5.42
N ILE A 41 8.39 -14.23 -4.18
CA ILE A 41 7.70 -12.97 -3.89
C ILE A 41 8.53 -11.79 -4.38
N ASP A 42 9.84 -11.75 -4.13
CA ASP A 42 10.75 -10.70 -4.59
C ASP A 42 10.74 -10.55 -6.12
N TRP A 43 10.88 -11.65 -6.85
CA TRP A 43 10.77 -11.65 -8.32
C TRP A 43 9.37 -11.26 -8.79
N GLY A 44 8.34 -11.71 -8.08
CA GLY A 44 6.95 -11.33 -8.35
C GLY A 44 6.72 -9.83 -8.22
N ILE A 45 7.29 -9.21 -7.17
CA ILE A 45 7.20 -7.77 -6.95
C ILE A 45 7.94 -7.00 -8.05
N ALA A 46 9.16 -7.39 -8.40
CA ALA A 46 9.88 -6.82 -9.53
C ALA A 46 9.08 -6.92 -10.84
N GLY A 47 8.46 -8.08 -11.08
CA GLY A 47 7.56 -8.29 -12.22
C GLY A 47 6.34 -7.37 -12.21
N ILE A 48 5.71 -7.15 -11.05
CA ILE A 48 4.58 -6.23 -10.91
C ILE A 48 4.99 -4.79 -11.25
N PHE A 49 6.14 -4.33 -10.74
CA PHE A 49 6.63 -2.99 -11.04
C PHE A 49 7.01 -2.79 -12.51
N LEU A 50 7.61 -3.81 -13.13
CA LEU A 50 7.84 -3.85 -14.58
C LEU A 50 6.52 -3.73 -15.37
N LEU A 51 5.52 -4.53 -14.99
CA LEU A 51 4.20 -4.52 -15.62
C LEU A 51 3.46 -3.19 -15.41
N TYR A 52 3.69 -2.50 -14.28
CA TYR A 52 3.17 -1.15 -14.07
C TYR A 52 3.81 -0.15 -15.03
N GLY A 53 5.13 -0.19 -15.22
CA GLY A 53 5.82 0.62 -16.24
C GLY A 53 5.29 0.33 -17.66
N LEU A 54 5.09 -0.95 -17.99
CA LEU A 54 4.55 -1.39 -19.28
C LEU A 54 3.07 -1.00 -19.52
N LYS A 55 2.30 -0.75 -18.46
CA LYS A 55 0.92 -0.25 -18.55
C LYS A 55 0.86 1.27 -18.60
N LEU A 56 1.93 1.96 -18.20
CA LEU A 56 1.93 3.41 -18.03
C LEU A 56 1.78 4.12 -19.38
N ASN A 57 0.69 4.88 -19.55
CA ASN A 57 0.49 5.70 -20.73
C ASN A 57 1.00 7.12 -20.45
N LEU A 58 2.28 7.38 -20.75
CA LEU A 58 2.91 8.69 -20.53
C LEU A 58 2.13 9.85 -21.16
N LYS A 59 1.45 9.62 -22.30
CA LYS A 59 0.65 10.67 -22.95
C LYS A 59 -0.62 11.02 -22.18
N GLU A 60 -1.28 10.02 -21.56
CA GLU A 60 -2.43 10.25 -20.69
C GLU A 60 -2.00 10.88 -19.37
N VAL A 61 -0.87 10.44 -18.82
CA VAL A 61 -0.23 11.06 -17.66
C VAL A 61 0.00 12.55 -17.90
N VAL A 62 0.64 12.92 -19.01
CA VAL A 62 0.92 14.32 -19.36
C VAL A 62 -0.36 15.13 -19.60
N LYS A 63 -1.40 14.52 -20.19
CA LYS A 63 -2.71 15.20 -20.36
C LYS A 63 -3.41 15.47 -19.02
N ASP A 64 -3.25 14.56 -18.05
CA ASP A 64 -3.88 14.66 -16.74
C ASP A 64 -3.14 15.63 -15.80
N VAL A 65 -1.86 15.98 -16.09
CA VAL A 65 -1.11 17.04 -15.38
C VAL A 65 -1.90 18.36 -15.27
N SER A 66 -2.83 18.61 -16.20
CA SER A 66 -3.75 19.76 -16.14
C SER A 66 -4.59 19.82 -14.85
N ASN A 67 -4.84 18.69 -14.18
CA ASN A 67 -5.50 18.61 -12.88
C ASN A 67 -4.52 18.63 -11.69
N TRP A 68 -3.48 19.46 -11.78
CA TRP A 68 -2.38 19.53 -10.80
C TRP A 68 -2.85 19.70 -9.35
N LYS A 69 -3.95 20.43 -9.09
CA LYS A 69 -4.50 20.60 -7.72
C LYS A 69 -4.93 19.26 -7.11
N LEU A 70 -5.55 18.40 -7.91
CA LEU A 70 -5.95 17.06 -7.48
C LEU A 70 -4.73 16.20 -7.19
N HIS A 71 -3.74 16.22 -8.08
CA HIS A 71 -2.52 15.44 -7.90
C HIS A 71 -1.77 15.87 -6.65
N LEU A 72 -1.59 17.18 -6.47
CA LEU A 72 -0.93 17.76 -5.30
C LEU A 72 -1.64 17.38 -4.01
N LEU A 73 -2.98 17.44 -3.97
CA LEU A 73 -3.75 17.08 -2.79
C LEU A 73 -3.63 15.59 -2.44
N ILE A 74 -3.65 14.70 -3.44
CA ILE A 74 -3.48 13.27 -3.22
C ILE A 74 -2.08 12.97 -2.69
N GLN A 75 -1.03 13.52 -3.30
CA GLN A 75 0.35 13.29 -2.84
C GLN A 75 0.60 13.91 -1.47
N SER A 76 0.03 15.10 -1.19
CA SER A 76 0.09 15.71 0.14
C SER A 76 -0.65 14.86 1.17
N GLY A 77 -1.80 14.28 0.81
CA GLY A 77 -2.48 13.28 1.64
C GLY A 77 -1.54 12.16 2.04
N THR A 78 -0.89 11.55 1.04
CA THR A 78 -0.03 10.38 1.23
C THR A 78 1.27 10.69 1.99
N PHE A 79 1.98 11.76 1.66
CA PHE A 79 3.35 12.02 2.16
C PHE A 79 3.46 13.20 3.12
N LEU A 80 2.38 13.94 3.37
CA LEU A 80 2.39 15.04 4.34
C LEU A 80 1.35 14.81 5.44
N ILE A 81 0.07 14.68 5.08
CA ILE A 81 -1.02 14.58 6.06
C ILE A 81 -0.87 13.30 6.90
N PHE A 82 -0.64 12.13 6.27
CA PHE A 82 -0.44 10.89 7.01
C PHE A 82 0.73 10.97 8.02
N PRO A 83 1.98 11.24 7.58
CA PRO A 83 3.11 11.31 8.51
C PRO A 83 2.90 12.37 9.58
N LEU A 84 2.36 13.55 9.23
CA LEU A 84 2.18 14.65 10.18
C LEU A 84 1.18 14.30 11.29
N LEU A 85 0.07 13.62 10.95
CA LEU A 85 -0.91 13.17 11.95
C LEU A 85 -0.29 12.18 12.95
N VAL A 86 0.65 11.35 12.52
CA VAL A 86 1.36 10.43 13.42
C VAL A 86 2.48 11.14 14.17
N PHE A 87 3.19 12.05 13.50
CA PHE A 87 4.32 12.79 14.06
C PHE A 87 3.94 13.68 15.25
N ILE A 88 2.73 14.24 15.29
CA ILE A 88 2.25 15.04 16.44
C ILE A 88 2.35 14.27 17.76
N PHE A 89 2.28 12.93 17.74
CA PHE A 89 2.39 12.09 18.94
C PHE A 89 3.84 11.77 19.32
N TYR A 90 4.83 12.10 18.49
CA TYR A 90 6.25 11.82 18.74
C TYR A 90 6.76 12.31 20.12
N PRO A 91 6.47 13.55 20.57
CA PRO A 91 6.95 14.04 21.87
C PRO A 91 6.43 13.23 23.06
N LEU A 92 5.29 12.55 22.91
CA LEU A 92 4.67 11.74 23.96
C LEU A 92 5.29 10.34 24.09
N VAL A 93 5.94 9.86 23.03
CA VAL A 93 6.39 8.46 22.92
C VAL A 93 7.89 8.31 22.74
N LYS A 94 8.62 9.38 22.41
CA LYS A 94 10.06 9.34 22.11
C LYS A 94 10.93 8.74 23.23
N ASP A 95 10.52 8.93 24.48
CA ASP A 95 11.25 8.48 25.68
C ASP A 95 10.48 7.37 26.42
N SER A 96 9.52 6.70 25.77
CA SER A 96 8.69 5.66 26.38
C SER A 96 8.84 4.31 25.67
N GLU A 97 8.35 3.25 26.32
CA GLU A 97 8.27 1.88 25.77
C GLU A 97 7.43 1.80 24.47
N TYR A 98 6.58 2.81 24.21
CA TYR A 98 5.71 2.86 23.04
C TYR A 98 6.40 3.39 21.77
N TYR A 99 7.67 3.80 21.86
CA TYR A 99 8.42 4.33 20.72
C TYR A 99 8.39 3.41 19.50
N SER A 100 8.67 2.11 19.68
CA SER A 100 8.72 1.13 18.58
C SER A 100 7.35 0.94 17.89
N ILE A 101 6.27 1.03 18.68
CA ILE A 101 4.89 0.92 18.17
C ILE A 101 4.49 2.19 17.42
N TRP A 102 4.86 3.37 17.95
CA TRP A 102 4.67 4.61 17.22
C TRP A 102 5.46 4.61 15.90
N LEU A 103 6.71 4.12 15.94
CA LEU A 103 7.57 4.07 14.77
C LEU A 103 7.03 3.13 13.68
N SER A 104 6.41 2.01 14.05
CA SER A 104 5.74 1.13 13.08
C SER A 104 4.50 1.79 12.45
N VAL A 105 3.74 2.58 13.21
CA VAL A 105 2.62 3.38 12.68
C VAL A 105 3.13 4.55 11.81
N PHE A 106 4.25 5.17 12.18
CA PHE A 106 4.89 6.21 11.38
C PHE A 106 5.47 5.66 10.07
N PHE A 107 6.01 4.44 10.11
CA PHE A 107 6.39 3.70 8.91
C PHE A 107 5.20 3.51 7.97
N LEU A 108 4.08 2.95 8.46
CA LEU A 108 2.82 2.86 7.71
C LEU A 108 2.43 4.22 7.11
N ALA A 109 2.47 5.29 7.91
CA ALA A 109 2.11 6.63 7.48
C ALA A 109 3.05 7.19 6.41
N SER A 110 4.29 6.74 6.35
CA SER A 110 5.27 7.15 5.34
C SER A 110 5.15 6.39 4.01
N LEU A 111 4.45 5.24 4.00
CA LEU A 111 4.33 4.41 2.80
C LEU A 111 3.57 5.09 1.65
N PRO A 112 3.91 4.76 0.40
CA PRO A 112 3.14 5.19 -0.77
C PRO A 112 1.76 4.52 -0.84
N SER A 113 0.93 5.04 -1.75
CA SER A 113 -0.39 4.50 -2.04
C SER A 113 -0.34 3.23 -2.90
N THR A 114 -1.50 2.64 -3.15
CA THR A 114 -1.68 1.40 -3.93
C THR A 114 -2.21 1.68 -5.32
N VAL A 115 -1.60 1.07 -6.35
CA VAL A 115 -2.07 1.18 -7.74
C VAL A 115 -3.32 0.33 -7.95
N SER A 116 -3.20 -0.98 -7.77
CA SER A 116 -4.25 -1.95 -8.10
C SER A 116 -5.59 -1.66 -7.42
N SER A 117 -5.62 -1.57 -6.08
CA SER A 117 -6.87 -1.38 -5.35
C SER A 117 -7.44 0.04 -5.49
N SER A 118 -6.61 1.07 -5.68
CA SER A 118 -7.12 2.43 -5.94
C SER A 118 -7.85 2.52 -7.27
N VAL A 119 -7.24 2.03 -8.34
CA VAL A 119 -7.80 2.11 -9.70
C VAL A 119 -9.13 1.33 -9.77
N VAL A 120 -9.17 0.12 -9.21
CA VAL A 120 -10.38 -0.71 -9.17
C VAL A 120 -11.50 -0.02 -8.41
N MET A 121 -11.24 0.47 -7.18
CA MET A 121 -12.29 1.08 -6.35
C MET A 121 -12.79 2.41 -6.92
N VAL A 122 -11.91 3.22 -7.51
CA VAL A 122 -12.29 4.46 -8.19
C VAL A 122 -13.15 4.15 -9.42
N SER A 123 -12.82 3.11 -10.19
CA SER A 123 -13.62 2.67 -11.33
C SER A 123 -15.04 2.27 -10.92
N ILE A 124 -15.20 1.48 -9.85
CA ILE A 124 -16.51 1.06 -9.33
C ILE A 124 -17.33 2.27 -8.88
N ALA A 125 -16.70 3.17 -8.12
CA ALA A 125 -17.34 4.39 -7.64
C ALA A 125 -17.62 5.42 -8.75
N LYS A 126 -17.27 5.12 -10.02
CA LYS A 126 -17.39 6.01 -11.19
C LYS A 126 -16.60 7.31 -11.05
N GLY A 127 -15.47 7.26 -10.36
CA GLY A 127 -14.53 8.38 -10.20
C GLY A 127 -13.64 8.61 -11.42
N ASN A 128 -12.64 9.47 -11.27
CA ASN A 128 -11.64 9.75 -12.31
C ASN A 128 -10.53 8.68 -12.28
N VAL A 129 -10.66 7.68 -13.15
CA VAL A 129 -9.76 6.51 -13.24
C VAL A 129 -8.38 6.90 -13.76
N THR A 130 -8.29 7.81 -14.72
CA THR A 130 -7.01 8.29 -15.27
C THR A 130 -6.16 8.92 -14.17
N SER A 131 -6.75 9.80 -13.37
CA SER A 131 -6.06 10.41 -12.23
C SER A 131 -5.72 9.40 -11.13
N ALA A 132 -6.52 8.34 -10.95
CA ALA A 132 -6.18 7.28 -10.01
C ALA A 132 -4.92 6.51 -10.44
N ILE A 133 -4.83 6.16 -11.72
CA ILE A 133 -3.66 5.46 -12.29
C ILE A 133 -2.41 6.32 -12.13
N PHE A 134 -2.49 7.60 -12.52
CA PHE A 134 -1.35 8.51 -12.42
C PHE A 134 -0.91 8.71 -10.97
N ASN A 135 -1.83 9.06 -10.07
CA ASN A 135 -1.47 9.35 -8.68
C ASN A 135 -0.91 8.15 -7.93
N ALA A 136 -1.46 6.96 -8.17
CA ALA A 136 -0.95 5.78 -7.51
C ALA A 136 0.44 5.41 -8.04
N SER A 137 0.69 5.61 -9.34
CA SER A 137 2.01 5.35 -9.94
C SER A 137 3.06 6.34 -9.44
N ILE A 138 2.76 7.65 -9.48
CA ILE A 138 3.70 8.67 -8.99
C ILE A 138 3.91 8.59 -7.49
N SER A 139 2.90 8.16 -6.72
CA SER A 139 3.04 7.91 -5.29
C SER A 139 4.08 6.82 -5.02
N GLY A 140 4.04 5.70 -5.75
CA GLY A 140 5.08 4.66 -5.64
C GLY A 140 6.49 5.22 -5.87
N LEU A 141 6.67 6.02 -6.94
CA LEU A 141 7.95 6.64 -7.29
C LEU A 141 8.44 7.63 -6.22
N ILE A 142 7.58 8.53 -5.75
CA ILE A 142 7.90 9.47 -4.68
C ILE A 142 8.25 8.70 -3.40
N GLY A 143 7.51 7.64 -3.10
CA GLY A 143 7.70 6.81 -1.90
C GLY A 143 9.07 6.16 -1.82
N ILE A 144 9.70 5.82 -2.95
CA ILE A 144 11.07 5.26 -3.01
C ILE A 144 12.09 6.18 -2.33
N ILE A 145 11.88 7.50 -2.42
CA ILE A 145 12.78 8.51 -1.87
C ILE A 145 12.27 8.99 -0.50
N ILE A 146 10.98 9.29 -0.41
CA ILE A 146 10.40 9.93 0.77
C ILE A 146 10.29 8.99 1.96
N THR A 147 9.92 7.72 1.75
CA THR A 147 9.76 6.76 2.88
C THR A 147 11.08 6.56 3.60
N PRO A 148 12.21 6.22 2.93
CA PRO A 148 13.49 6.08 3.62
C PRO A 148 13.98 7.38 4.24
N LEU A 149 13.74 8.51 3.59
CA LEU A 149 14.09 9.81 4.14
C LEU A 149 13.38 10.06 5.47
N PHE A 150 12.06 9.87 5.53
CA PHE A 150 11.30 10.00 6.77
C PHE A 150 11.76 9.02 7.84
N MET A 151 11.99 7.77 7.48
CA MET A 151 12.45 6.75 8.42
C MET A 151 13.85 7.01 8.95
N SER A 152 14.75 7.61 8.15
CA SER A 152 16.14 7.89 8.54
C SER A 152 16.28 8.86 9.72
N PHE A 153 15.27 9.70 9.99
CA PHE A 153 15.27 10.58 11.16
C PHE A 153 15.06 9.82 12.47
N PHE A 154 14.49 8.62 12.43
CA PHE A 154 14.04 7.87 13.61
C PHE A 154 14.76 6.52 13.78
N LEU A 155 15.28 5.96 12.68
CA LEU A 155 16.12 4.78 12.72
C LEU A 155 17.52 5.19 13.15
N LYS A 156 18.05 4.53 14.20
CA LYS A 156 19.44 4.73 14.60
C LYS A 156 20.35 4.17 13.51
N PRO A 157 21.48 4.83 13.19
CA PRO A 157 22.51 4.22 12.36
C PRO A 157 23.02 2.96 13.07
N ASN A 158 22.67 1.78 12.56
CA ASN A 158 23.31 0.55 12.99
C ASN A 158 24.63 0.43 12.22
N ALA A 159 25.72 0.04 12.88
CA ALA A 159 27.02 -0.16 12.23
C ALA A 159 26.99 -1.27 11.15
N GLU A 160 25.99 -2.16 11.20
CA GLU A 160 25.73 -3.22 10.22
C GLU A 160 24.64 -2.86 9.19
N ALA A 161 23.83 -1.83 9.45
CA ALA A 161 22.92 -1.33 8.43
C ALA A 161 23.78 -0.56 7.43
N GLY A 162 23.87 -1.08 6.20
CA GLY A 162 24.58 -0.47 5.10
C GLY A 162 24.33 1.04 5.01
N ASN A 163 25.32 1.77 4.51
CA ASN A 163 25.30 3.22 4.48
C ASN A 163 23.98 3.71 3.85
N GLN A 164 23.42 4.86 4.24
CA GLN A 164 22.09 5.32 3.74
C GLN A 164 22.01 5.33 2.20
N GLY A 165 23.15 5.55 1.53
CA GLY A 165 23.31 5.42 0.08
C GLY A 165 23.10 4.00 -0.47
N GLU A 166 23.53 2.95 0.23
CA GLU A 166 23.30 1.54 -0.15
C GLU A 166 21.82 1.16 -0.03
N ILE A 167 21.13 1.63 1.02
CA ILE A 167 19.69 1.44 1.18
C ILE A 167 18.92 2.07 0.01
N ILE A 168 19.26 3.33 -0.32
CA ILE A 168 18.66 4.04 -1.46
C ILE A 168 19.02 3.33 -2.77
N GLN A 169 20.26 2.91 -2.97
CA GLN A 169 20.69 2.18 -4.17
C GLN A 169 19.90 0.87 -4.34
N GLN A 170 19.76 0.07 -3.27
CA GLN A 170 18.98 -1.16 -3.31
C GLN A 170 17.52 -0.87 -3.65
N LEU A 171 16.93 0.20 -3.15
CA LEU A 171 15.57 0.62 -3.52
C LEU A 171 15.45 1.04 -4.98
N LEU A 172 16.42 1.81 -5.48
CA LEU A 172 16.46 2.20 -6.88
C LEU A 172 16.56 0.95 -7.77
N ILE A 173 17.36 -0.04 -7.40
CA ILE A 173 17.52 -1.28 -8.17
C ILE A 173 16.28 -2.19 -8.06
N LYS A 174 15.75 -2.39 -6.85
CA LYS A 174 14.63 -3.33 -6.63
C LYS A 174 13.29 -2.78 -7.10
N VAL A 175 13.10 -1.46 -7.05
CA VAL A 175 11.79 -0.82 -7.32
C VAL A 175 11.83 0.07 -8.55
N LEU A 176 12.78 1.02 -8.63
CA LEU A 176 12.79 2.01 -9.72
C LEU A 176 13.22 1.40 -11.05
N LEU A 177 14.25 0.55 -11.05
CA LEU A 177 14.80 -0.06 -12.26
C LEU A 177 13.74 -0.90 -13.02
N PRO A 178 12.98 -1.81 -12.39
CA PRO A 178 11.90 -2.51 -13.08
C PRO A 178 10.87 -1.56 -13.71
N ILE A 179 10.50 -0.48 -13.02
CA ILE A 179 9.55 0.51 -13.57
C ILE A 179 10.13 1.20 -14.80
N ILE A 180 11.38 1.68 -14.73
CA ILE A 180 12.05 2.35 -15.85
C ILE A 180 12.13 1.41 -17.05
N LEU A 181 12.57 0.17 -16.83
CA LEU A 181 12.61 -0.85 -17.88
C LEU A 181 11.21 -1.05 -18.49
N GLY A 182 10.17 -1.09 -17.66
CA GLY A 182 8.80 -1.24 -18.13
C GLY A 182 8.34 -0.04 -18.97
N VAL A 183 8.70 1.19 -18.59
CA VAL A 183 8.37 2.39 -19.37
C VAL A 183 9.12 2.40 -20.71
N VAL A 184 10.40 2.02 -20.72
CA VAL A 184 11.22 1.93 -21.95
C VAL A 184 10.68 0.86 -22.89
N LEU A 185 10.25 -0.28 -22.35
CA LEU A 185 9.69 -1.40 -23.12
C LEU A 185 8.22 -1.21 -23.50
N ASN A 186 7.54 -0.21 -22.95
CA ASN A 186 6.13 0.08 -23.18
C ASN A 186 5.75 0.15 -24.67
N PRO A 187 6.48 0.86 -25.56
CA PRO A 187 6.09 0.96 -26.97
C PRO A 187 6.03 -0.39 -27.69
N PHE A 188 6.86 -1.35 -27.26
CA PHE A 188 6.95 -2.68 -27.87
C PHE A 188 5.89 -3.64 -27.29
N PHE A 189 5.69 -3.62 -25.97
CA PHE A 189 4.88 -4.63 -25.27
C PHE A 189 3.50 -4.14 -24.82
N LYS A 190 3.15 -2.86 -25.00
CA LYS A 190 1.85 -2.30 -24.58
C LYS A 190 0.66 -3.09 -25.12
N LYS A 191 0.67 -3.48 -26.40
CA LYS A 191 -0.43 -4.26 -27.01
C LYS A 191 -0.61 -5.62 -26.32
N TRP A 192 0.49 -6.29 -26.00
CA TRP A 192 0.48 -7.56 -25.29
C TRP A 192 -0.06 -7.39 -23.87
N VAL A 193 0.45 -6.40 -23.14
CA VAL A 193 0.01 -6.09 -21.77
C VAL A 193 -1.47 -5.70 -21.71
N THR A 194 -1.98 -4.96 -22.71
CA THR A 194 -3.41 -4.65 -22.79
C THR A 194 -4.24 -5.90 -23.06
N LYS A 195 -3.77 -6.80 -23.92
CA LYS A 195 -4.44 -8.07 -24.26
C LYS A 195 -4.54 -9.01 -23.05
N TYR A 196 -3.49 -9.12 -22.25
CA TYR A 196 -3.42 -10.00 -21.08
C TYR A 196 -3.66 -9.26 -19.75
N SER A 197 -4.32 -8.11 -19.79
CA SER A 197 -4.55 -7.24 -18.62
C SER A 197 -5.23 -7.95 -17.45
N ASN A 198 -6.15 -8.88 -17.74
CA ASN A 198 -6.82 -9.71 -16.74
C ASN A 198 -5.87 -10.70 -16.05
N VAL A 199 -5.01 -11.39 -16.82
CA VAL A 199 -4.03 -12.34 -16.27
C VAL A 199 -3.02 -11.60 -15.38
N ILE A 200 -2.56 -10.44 -15.83
CA ILE A 200 -1.67 -9.58 -15.05
C ILE A 200 -2.33 -9.14 -13.73
N ALA A 201 -3.64 -8.86 -13.75
CA ALA A 201 -4.36 -8.48 -12.55
C ALA A 201 -4.55 -9.65 -11.57
N GLU A 202 -4.70 -10.89 -12.06
CA GLU A 202 -4.70 -12.08 -11.20
C GLU A 202 -3.30 -12.36 -10.63
N PHE A 203 -2.24 -12.17 -11.42
CA PHE A 203 -0.86 -12.29 -10.94
C PHE A 203 -0.55 -11.29 -9.81
N ASP A 204 -0.94 -10.02 -10.00
CA ASP A 204 -0.84 -8.98 -8.96
C ASP A 204 -1.57 -9.37 -7.68
N ARG A 205 -2.80 -9.91 -7.80
CA ARG A 205 -3.56 -10.43 -6.65
C ARG A 205 -2.86 -11.60 -5.97
N LEU A 206 -2.30 -12.54 -6.73
CA LEU A 206 -1.60 -13.71 -6.20
C LEU A 206 -0.38 -13.29 -5.37
N ILE A 207 0.46 -12.40 -5.90
CA ILE A 207 1.64 -11.92 -5.16
C ILE A 207 1.22 -11.19 -3.88
N ILE A 208 0.15 -10.38 -3.90
CA ILE A 208 -0.38 -9.74 -2.68
C ILE A 208 -0.83 -10.79 -1.66
N LEU A 209 -1.54 -11.84 -2.09
CA LEU A 209 -1.96 -12.93 -1.21
C LEU A 209 -0.78 -13.67 -0.60
N LEU A 210 0.28 -13.91 -1.37
CA LEU A 210 1.52 -14.54 -0.89
C LEU A 210 2.28 -13.65 0.10
N ILE A 211 2.39 -12.35 -0.16
CA ILE A 211 2.99 -11.39 0.80
C ILE A 211 2.23 -11.42 2.13
N VAL A 212 0.89 -11.43 2.09
CA VAL A 212 0.06 -11.51 3.29
C VAL A 212 0.29 -12.83 4.01
N TYR A 213 0.25 -13.96 3.29
CA TYR A 213 0.50 -15.28 3.86
C TYR A 213 1.88 -15.36 4.52
N GLU A 214 2.95 -15.00 3.81
CA GLU A 214 4.32 -15.00 4.32
C GLU A 214 4.46 -14.10 5.56
N SER A 215 3.97 -12.85 5.48
CA SER A 215 4.07 -11.88 6.59
C SER A 215 3.33 -12.35 7.84
N PHE A 216 2.09 -12.84 7.70
CA PHE A 216 1.33 -13.38 8.84
C PHE A 216 1.94 -14.68 9.35
N SER A 217 2.46 -15.52 8.46
CA SER A 217 3.13 -16.76 8.84
C SER A 217 4.33 -16.49 9.74
N THR A 218 5.25 -15.63 9.29
CA THR A 218 6.41 -15.22 10.09
C THR A 218 5.95 -14.64 11.43
N ALA A 219 4.91 -13.80 11.44
CA ALA A 219 4.35 -13.24 12.67
C ALA A 219 3.80 -14.30 13.65
N PHE A 220 3.20 -15.39 13.14
CA PHE A 220 2.75 -16.50 13.97
C PHE A 220 3.91 -17.37 14.48
N VAL A 221 4.91 -17.65 13.63
CA VAL A 221 6.12 -18.41 14.01
C VAL A 221 6.92 -17.68 15.09
N GLU A 222 7.08 -16.37 14.94
CA GLU A 222 7.78 -15.51 15.90
C GLU A 222 6.93 -15.14 17.11
N ASN A 223 5.70 -15.66 17.21
CA ASN A 223 4.75 -15.43 18.32
C ASN A 223 4.43 -13.95 18.61
N ILE A 224 4.51 -13.08 17.61
CA ILE A 224 4.41 -11.62 17.82
C ILE A 224 3.05 -11.19 18.36
N PHE A 225 1.97 -11.86 17.92
CA PHE A 225 0.63 -11.58 18.44
C PHE A 225 0.46 -11.92 19.94
N VAL A 226 1.33 -12.77 20.48
CA VAL A 226 1.36 -13.13 21.90
C VAL A 226 2.37 -12.24 22.65
N SER A 227 3.46 -11.84 21.99
CA SER A 227 4.49 -10.96 22.55
C SER A 227 4.01 -9.51 22.72
N VAL A 228 3.05 -9.04 21.93
CA VAL A 228 2.44 -7.72 22.08
C VAL A 228 1.27 -7.80 23.06
N PRO A 229 1.25 -7.02 24.15
CA PRO A 229 0.13 -6.99 25.08
C PRO A 229 -1.19 -6.71 24.37
N SER A 230 -2.26 -7.44 24.69
CA SER A 230 -3.57 -7.33 24.00
C SER A 230 -4.11 -5.90 23.97
N ILE A 231 -3.86 -5.13 25.03
CA ILE A 231 -4.24 -3.71 25.09
C ILE A 231 -3.49 -2.87 24.06
N VAL A 232 -2.20 -3.13 23.87
CA VAL A 232 -1.37 -2.43 22.87
C VAL A 232 -1.84 -2.76 21.46
N PHE A 233 -2.15 -4.03 21.19
CA PHE A 233 -2.71 -4.43 19.90
C PHE A 233 -4.03 -3.72 19.60
N LEU A 234 -4.94 -3.64 20.58
CA LEU A 234 -6.23 -2.97 20.44
C LEU A 234 -6.06 -1.46 20.20
N VAL A 235 -5.17 -0.82 20.95
CA VAL A 235 -4.81 0.59 20.74
C VAL A 235 -4.26 0.79 19.34
N LEU A 236 -3.32 -0.04 18.89
CA LEU A 236 -2.73 0.05 17.55
C LEU A 236 -3.81 -0.13 16.45
N ALA A 237 -4.69 -1.12 16.58
CA ALA A 237 -5.79 -1.35 15.64
C ALA A 237 -6.73 -0.14 15.57
N PHE A 238 -7.08 0.44 16.73
CA PHE A 238 -7.91 1.65 16.77
C PHE A 238 -7.18 2.84 16.16
N SER A 239 -5.89 3.04 16.46
CA SER A 239 -5.07 4.12 15.92
C SER A 239 -4.98 4.07 14.40
N VAL A 240 -4.76 2.90 13.79
CA VAL A 240 -4.67 2.79 12.32
C VAL A 240 -6.02 3.01 11.63
N VAL A 241 -7.13 2.56 12.24
CA VAL A 241 -8.49 2.83 11.74
C VAL A 241 -8.83 4.32 11.88
N PHE A 242 -8.51 4.92 13.02
CA PHE A 242 -8.68 6.34 13.25
C PHE A 242 -7.85 7.17 12.26
N LEU A 243 -6.61 6.78 11.99
CA LEU A 243 -5.74 7.42 11.00
C LEU A 243 -6.35 7.36 9.59
N PHE A 244 -6.89 6.20 9.19
CA PHE A 244 -7.61 6.05 7.91
C PHE A 244 -8.74 7.07 7.81
N PHE A 245 -9.63 7.10 8.80
CA PHE A 245 -10.80 7.98 8.78
C PHE A 245 -10.41 9.45 8.84
N SER A 246 -9.41 9.81 9.63
CA SER A 246 -8.89 11.17 9.74
C SER A 246 -8.42 11.66 8.38
N VAL A 247 -7.54 10.91 7.71
CA VAL A 247 -7.04 11.30 6.38
C VAL A 247 -8.17 11.31 5.34
N TYR A 248 -9.03 10.29 5.35
CA TYR A 248 -10.17 10.22 4.43
C TYR A 248 -11.05 11.49 4.51
N HIS A 249 -11.46 11.88 5.72
CA HIS A 249 -12.33 13.05 5.91
C HIS A 249 -11.62 14.38 5.69
N ILE A 250 -10.33 14.50 6.08
CA ILE A 250 -9.52 15.69 5.77
C ILE A 250 -9.44 15.88 4.25
N LEU A 251 -9.13 14.83 3.49
CA LEU A 251 -9.08 14.89 2.02
C LEU A 251 -10.45 15.20 1.41
N GLN A 252 -11.52 14.63 1.96
CA GLN A 252 -12.88 14.92 1.52
C GLN A 252 -13.24 16.40 1.77
N PHE A 253 -12.90 16.92 2.93
CA PHE A 253 -13.14 18.32 3.30
C PHE A 253 -12.34 19.28 2.41
N ILE A 254 -11.04 19.04 2.23
CA ILE A 254 -10.21 19.90 1.37
C ILE A 254 -10.69 19.84 -0.08
N SER A 255 -10.98 18.65 -0.63
CA SER A 255 -11.45 18.51 -2.01
C SER A 255 -12.82 19.16 -2.26
N THR A 256 -13.74 19.11 -1.29
CA THR A 256 -15.01 19.83 -1.37
C THR A 256 -14.84 21.34 -1.28
N LYS A 257 -13.96 21.83 -0.40
CA LYS A 257 -13.62 23.27 -0.30
C LYS A 257 -12.95 23.81 -1.56
N LEU A 258 -12.10 23.00 -2.21
CA LEU A 258 -11.49 23.31 -3.51
C LEU A 258 -12.47 23.16 -4.69
N LYS A 259 -13.73 22.82 -4.43
CA LYS A 259 -14.81 22.65 -5.42
C LYS A 259 -14.47 21.63 -6.52
N PHE A 260 -13.80 20.54 -6.15
CA PHE A 260 -13.53 19.46 -7.09
C PHE A 260 -14.84 18.82 -7.60
N LYS A 261 -14.81 18.31 -8.83
CA LYS A 261 -15.93 17.55 -9.38
C LYS A 261 -16.19 16.30 -8.53
N PRO A 262 -17.42 15.75 -8.47
CA PRO A 262 -17.72 14.56 -7.69
C PRO A 262 -16.79 13.37 -7.99
N LYS A 263 -16.44 13.18 -9.27
CA LYS A 263 -15.49 12.13 -9.69
C LYS A 263 -14.08 12.31 -9.11
N ASP A 264 -13.65 13.56 -9.00
CA ASP A 264 -12.33 13.96 -8.52
C ASP A 264 -12.26 13.90 -6.98
N ILE A 265 -13.36 14.19 -6.28
CA ILE A 265 -13.48 13.97 -4.82
C ILE A 265 -13.36 12.48 -4.48
N ILE A 266 -14.05 11.61 -5.25
CA ILE A 266 -13.95 10.16 -5.09
C ILE A 266 -12.51 9.71 -5.31
N THR A 267 -11.88 10.12 -6.41
CA THR A 267 -10.48 9.79 -6.69
C THR A 267 -9.54 10.29 -5.60
N THR A 268 -9.73 11.53 -5.13
CA THR A 268 -8.88 12.13 -4.10
C THR A 268 -8.95 11.34 -2.80
N THR A 269 -10.15 11.09 -2.31
CA THR A 269 -10.36 10.37 -1.05
C THR A 269 -9.90 8.92 -1.17
N PHE A 270 -10.17 8.23 -2.28
CA PHE A 270 -9.81 6.82 -2.44
C PHE A 270 -8.33 6.59 -2.69
N CYS A 271 -7.66 7.46 -3.46
CA CYS A 271 -6.23 7.32 -3.73
C CYS A 271 -5.39 7.86 -2.57
N GLY A 272 -5.79 9.00 -2.01
CA GLY A 272 -5.01 9.67 -0.98
C GLY A 272 -5.08 9.02 0.40
N SER A 273 -6.13 8.25 0.71
CA SER A 273 -6.28 7.52 1.98
C SER A 273 -5.71 6.09 1.96
N LYS A 274 -5.17 5.60 0.84
CA LYS A 274 -4.64 4.23 0.78
C LYS A 274 -3.15 4.16 1.08
N LYS A 275 -2.74 3.02 1.64
CA LYS A 275 -1.35 2.63 1.88
C LYS A 275 -1.05 1.24 1.33
N SER A 276 0.17 1.05 0.83
CA SER A 276 0.59 -0.17 0.13
C SER A 276 1.36 -1.12 1.02
N LEU A 277 0.77 -2.30 1.26
CA LEU A 277 1.46 -3.41 1.94
C LEU A 277 2.65 -3.92 1.12
N VAL A 278 2.52 -3.98 -0.21
CA VAL A 278 3.60 -4.41 -1.13
C VAL A 278 4.83 -3.51 -0.99
N HIS A 279 4.62 -2.19 -0.91
CA HIS A 279 5.75 -1.30 -0.66
C HIS A 279 6.26 -1.44 0.78
N GLY A 280 5.36 -1.65 1.76
CA GLY A 280 5.73 -1.93 3.14
C GLY A 280 6.71 -3.10 3.27
N SER A 281 6.39 -4.26 2.70
CA SER A 281 7.27 -5.43 2.73
C SER A 281 8.61 -5.15 2.06
N LEU A 282 8.63 -4.47 0.91
CA LEU A 282 9.86 -4.10 0.22
C LEU A 282 10.74 -3.15 1.02
N PHE A 283 10.16 -2.10 1.60
CA PHE A 283 10.93 -1.13 2.37
C PHE A 283 11.56 -1.76 3.62
N LEU A 284 10.96 -2.79 4.20
CA LEU A 284 11.59 -3.49 5.32
C LEU A 284 12.85 -4.25 4.95
N LEU A 285 12.94 -4.76 3.71
CA LEU A 285 14.14 -5.45 3.24
C LEU A 285 15.34 -4.52 3.08
N VAL A 286 15.12 -3.21 2.96
CA VAL A 286 16.17 -2.24 2.64
C VAL A 286 16.44 -1.24 3.77
N LEU A 287 15.48 -0.93 4.65
CA LEU A 287 15.61 0.13 5.65
C LEU A 287 16.57 -0.21 6.81
N GLY A 288 17.27 -1.36 6.75
CA GLY A 288 18.20 -1.78 7.80
C GLY A 288 17.52 -2.07 9.14
N ILE A 289 16.21 -2.35 9.12
CA ILE A 289 15.46 -2.75 10.31
C ILE A 289 15.86 -4.19 10.65
N PRO A 290 16.30 -4.48 11.90
CA PRO A 290 16.63 -5.82 12.33
C PRO A 290 15.49 -6.82 12.05
N ASP A 291 15.82 -8.04 11.63
CA ASP A 291 14.83 -9.05 11.21
C ASP A 291 13.77 -9.30 12.27
N ASN A 292 14.18 -9.41 13.53
CA ASN A 292 13.31 -9.57 14.70
C ASN A 292 12.35 -8.39 14.96
N HIS A 293 12.52 -7.24 14.29
CA HIS A 293 11.63 -6.09 14.36
C HIS A 293 10.82 -5.86 13.08
N LYS A 294 11.18 -6.47 11.95
CA LYS A 294 10.49 -6.24 10.66
C LYS A 294 8.99 -6.54 10.76
N VAL A 295 8.63 -7.61 11.44
CA VAL A 295 7.23 -8.01 11.55
C VAL A 295 6.40 -7.06 12.44
N LEU A 296 7.00 -6.45 13.47
CA LEU A 296 6.35 -5.38 14.25
C LEU A 296 5.99 -4.17 13.36
N PHE A 297 6.83 -3.87 12.36
CA PHE A 297 6.58 -2.81 11.39
C PHE A 297 5.49 -3.18 10.38
N LEU A 298 5.38 -4.45 9.99
CA LEU A 298 4.31 -4.92 9.11
C LEU A 298 2.95 -4.92 9.79
N LEU A 299 2.89 -5.16 11.11
CA LEU A 299 1.64 -5.31 11.84
C LEU A 299 0.60 -4.19 11.60
N PRO A 300 0.91 -2.90 11.82
CA PRO A 300 -0.04 -1.82 11.51
C PRO A 300 -0.37 -1.75 10.02
N VAL A 301 0.58 -2.06 9.14
CA VAL A 301 0.36 -2.06 7.68
C VAL A 301 -0.64 -3.12 7.27
N MET A 302 -0.56 -4.32 7.84
CA MET A 302 -1.47 -5.43 7.57
C MET A 302 -2.89 -5.12 8.04
N ILE A 303 -3.03 -4.56 9.24
CA ILE A 303 -4.33 -4.16 9.80
C ILE A 303 -4.94 -3.03 8.95
N TYR A 304 -4.17 -1.99 8.67
CA TYR A 304 -4.61 -0.87 7.83
C TYR A 304 -5.01 -1.33 6.43
N HIS A 305 -4.18 -2.15 5.79
CA HIS A 305 -4.42 -2.65 4.44
C HIS A 305 -5.68 -3.50 4.34
N SER A 306 -5.91 -4.38 5.32
CA SER A 306 -7.12 -5.21 5.38
C SER A 306 -8.36 -4.34 5.56
N PHE A 307 -8.30 -3.40 6.52
CA PHE A 307 -9.40 -2.49 6.80
C PHE A 307 -9.75 -1.59 5.61
N GLN A 308 -8.77 -0.94 4.99
CA GLN A 308 -9.00 -0.03 3.85
C GLN A 308 -9.66 -0.77 2.67
N LEU A 309 -9.29 -2.03 2.42
CA LEU A 309 -9.85 -2.80 1.29
C LEU A 309 -11.32 -3.10 1.54
N PHE A 310 -11.66 -3.54 2.75
CA PHE A 310 -13.05 -3.81 3.13
C PHE A 310 -13.90 -2.54 3.07
N TYR A 311 -13.47 -1.49 3.78
CA TYR A 311 -14.24 -0.26 3.91
C TYR A 311 -14.41 0.45 2.56
N VAL A 312 -13.32 0.65 1.81
CA VAL A 312 -13.37 1.35 0.52
C VAL A 312 -14.14 0.53 -0.52
N SER A 313 -14.07 -0.80 -0.51
CA SER A 313 -14.88 -1.65 -1.39
C SER A 313 -16.38 -1.49 -1.12
N TRP A 314 -16.79 -1.58 0.14
CA TRP A 314 -18.17 -1.35 0.54
C TRP A 314 -18.64 0.06 0.14
N LEU A 315 -17.82 1.07 0.41
CA LEU A 315 -18.15 2.46 0.09
C LEU A 315 -18.24 2.71 -1.41
N ALA A 316 -17.33 2.15 -2.20
CA ALA A 316 -17.35 2.23 -3.66
C ALA A 316 -18.66 1.68 -4.23
N ASN A 317 -19.10 0.51 -3.74
CA ASN A 317 -20.36 -0.11 -4.15
C ASN A 317 -21.57 0.71 -3.72
N LYS A 318 -21.56 1.30 -2.50
CA LYS A 318 -22.62 2.20 -2.02
C LYS A 318 -22.75 3.44 -2.91
N ILE A 319 -21.62 4.07 -3.27
CA ILE A 319 -21.59 5.23 -4.17
C ILE A 319 -22.08 4.84 -5.57
N ALA A 320 -21.65 3.67 -6.08
CA ALA A 320 -22.07 3.17 -7.39
C ALA A 320 -23.59 3.00 -7.50
N LYS A 321 -24.23 2.43 -6.47
CA LYS A 321 -25.69 2.26 -6.38
C LYS A 321 -26.42 3.60 -6.36
N LYS A 322 -26.00 4.53 -5.50
CA LYS A 322 -26.60 5.88 -5.43
C LYS A 322 -26.52 6.62 -6.79
N ASN A 323 -25.43 6.44 -7.53
CA ASN A 323 -25.26 7.02 -8.87
C ASN A 323 -26.09 6.32 -9.97
N ILE A 324 -26.62 5.12 -9.72
CA ILE A 324 -27.56 4.42 -10.60
C ILE A 324 -28.98 4.92 -10.28
N ASP A 325 -29.35 4.97 -9.01
CA ASP A 325 -30.67 5.41 -8.55
C ASP A 325 -30.95 6.88 -8.88
N ALA A 326 -29.93 7.75 -8.91
CA ALA A 326 -30.06 9.14 -9.34
C ALA A 326 -30.18 9.35 -10.86
N ARG A 327 -30.11 8.28 -11.66
CA ARG A 327 -30.26 8.31 -13.13
C ARG A 327 -31.54 7.65 -13.63
N VAL A 328 -32.32 7.04 -12.73
CA VAL A 328 -33.66 6.49 -12.97
C VAL A 328 -34.67 7.53 -12.52
#